data_AF-A0A962MXI9-F1
#
_entry.id   AF-A0A962MXI9-F1
#
_cell.length_a   1.000
_cell.length_b   1.000
_cell.length_c   1.000
_cell.angle_alpha   90.00
_cell.angle_beta   90.00
_cell.angle_gamma   90.00
#
_symmetry.space_group_name_H-M   'P 1'
#
loop_
_entity.id
_entity.type
_entity.pdbx_description
1 polymer ?
#
loop_
_entity_poly.entity_id
_entity_poly.type
_entity_poly.pdbx_seq_one_letter_code
_entity_poly.pdbx_strand_id
1 'polypeptide(L)'
;MEYILLTIFAIGLLLFLLSWLRVVFAGFGHHVVTGLVSVIPVLNLLILPTIWHKVSVWVLAGIIGLLAATGSWYLGADKSVYRVAHDSGFSLPMPGETSQQGRAGTDSKDTAPPEIQRQPLSPPPKTTVGTELPKTALYSMGFQSVEANALDGHDGNYVRVFRNDHKRLEGTLLRHSANSLTIQYRINGNLTEQDISIKDVERLEVMARN
;
A
#
# COMPACT_ATOMS: atom_id res chain seq x y z
N MET A 1 -1.40 -4.46 15.82
CA MET A 1 -1.35 -5.37 14.64
C MET A 1 -0.18 -5.06 13.73
N GLU A 2 0.07 -3.79 13.41
CA GLU A 2 1.14 -3.35 12.51
C GLU A 2 2.54 -3.84 12.90
N TYR A 3 2.91 -3.74 14.17
CA TYR A 3 4.21 -4.22 14.66
C TYR A 3 4.39 -5.74 14.50
N ILE A 4 3.32 -6.54 14.62
CA ILE A 4 3.40 -8.01 14.51
C ILE A 4 3.78 -8.41 13.08
N LEU A 5 3.20 -7.74 12.08
CA LEU A 5 3.52 -7.95 10.66
C LEU A 5 4.97 -7.56 10.36
N LEU A 6 5.46 -6.45 10.92
CA LEU A 6 6.86 -6.04 10.82
C LEU A 6 7.81 -7.07 11.46
N THR A 7 7.47 -7.60 12.64
CA THR A 7 8.31 -8.62 13.30
C THR A 7 8.35 -9.91 12.49
N ILE A 8 7.21 -10.37 11.97
CA ILE A 8 7.13 -11.56 11.13
C ILE A 8 7.92 -11.36 9.84
N PHE A 9 7.83 -10.18 9.22
CA PHE A 9 8.62 -9.83 8.05
C PHE A 9 10.12 -9.87 8.34
N ALA A 10 10.57 -9.21 9.41
CA ALA A 10 11.97 -9.15 9.81
C ALA A 10 12.54 -10.54 10.16
N ILE A 11 11.78 -11.35 10.90
CA ILE A 11 12.16 -12.72 11.23
C ILE A 11 12.22 -13.59 9.97
N GLY A 12 11.24 -13.47 9.07
CA GLY A 12 11.20 -14.20 7.81
C GLY A 12 12.40 -13.86 6.91
N LEU A 13 12.73 -12.57 6.78
CA LEU A 13 13.89 -12.10 6.05
C LEU A 13 15.20 -12.61 6.67
N LEU A 14 15.31 -12.56 8.00
CA LEU A 14 16.50 -13.03 8.72
C LEU A 14 16.72 -14.53 8.51
N LEU A 15 15.66 -15.34 8.63
CA LEU A 15 15.72 -16.78 8.39
C LEU A 15 16.12 -17.10 6.95
N PHE A 16 15.58 -16.36 5.98
CA PHE A 16 15.97 -16.48 4.58
C PHE A 16 17.45 -16.16 4.37
N LEU A 17 17.95 -15.05 4.93
CA LEU A 17 19.35 -14.65 4.82
C LEU A 17 20.30 -15.66 5.47
N LEU A 18 19.98 -16.14 6.67
CA LEU A 18 20.79 -17.15 7.37
C LEU A 18 20.84 -18.47 6.61
N SER A 19 19.70 -18.90 6.08
CA SER A 19 19.59 -20.07 5.22
C SER A 19 20.46 -19.91 3.98
N TRP A 20 20.28 -18.81 3.24
CA TRP A 20 21.03 -18.54 2.01
C TRP A 20 22.54 -18.50 2.26
N LEU A 21 22.98 -17.79 3.30
CA LEU A 21 24.39 -17.70 3.67
C LEU A 21 24.99 -19.10 3.97
N ARG A 22 24.23 -19.97 4.64
CA ARG A 22 24.69 -21.33 4.93
C ARG A 22 24.88 -22.15 3.65
N VAL A 23 24.01 -21.98 2.66
CA VAL A 23 24.15 -22.62 1.34
C VAL A 23 25.38 -22.10 0.62
N VAL A 24 25.65 -20.79 0.69
CA VAL A 24 26.86 -20.19 0.10
C VAL A 24 28.12 -20.82 0.67
N PHE A 25 28.22 -20.92 2.01
CA PHE A 25 29.34 -21.58 2.66
C PHE A 25 29.49 -23.06 2.26
N ALA A 26 28.38 -23.79 2.11
CA ALA A 26 28.41 -25.17 1.65
C ALA A 26 28.88 -25.30 0.18
N GLY A 27 28.53 -24.33 -0.66
CA GLY A 27 28.98 -24.24 -2.05
C GLY A 27 30.48 -24.01 -2.18
N PHE A 28 31.05 -23.11 -1.37
CA PHE A 28 32.51 -22.89 -1.30
C PHE A 28 33.27 -24.13 -0.77
N GLY A 29 32.63 -24.94 0.07
CA GLY A 29 33.21 -26.18 0.59
C GLY A 29 33.41 -27.28 -0.45
N HIS A 30 32.75 -27.21 -1.61
CA HIS A 30 32.95 -28.15 -2.72
C HIS A 30 33.88 -27.56 -3.78
N HIS A 31 33.54 -26.41 -4.37
CA HIS A 31 34.37 -25.71 -5.35
C HIS A 31 34.18 -24.18 -5.25
N VAL A 32 35.24 -23.42 -5.54
CA VAL A 32 35.19 -21.95 -5.51
C VAL A 32 34.18 -21.39 -6.52
N VAL A 33 34.08 -22.00 -7.71
CA VAL A 33 33.15 -21.60 -8.77
C VAL A 33 31.69 -21.84 -8.33
N THR A 34 31.38 -22.98 -7.72
CA THR A 34 30.04 -23.26 -7.20
C THR A 34 29.69 -22.34 -6.04
N GLY A 35 30.67 -21.99 -5.19
CA GLY A 35 30.50 -20.95 -4.16
C GLY A 35 30.15 -19.59 -4.77
N LEU A 36 30.84 -19.15 -5.81
CA LEU A 36 30.56 -17.89 -6.49
C LEU A 36 29.15 -17.86 -7.12
N VAL A 37 28.75 -18.96 -7.77
CA VAL A 37 27.40 -19.10 -8.37
C VAL A 37 26.31 -19.09 -7.29
N SER A 38 26.58 -19.64 -6.11
CA SER A 38 25.63 -19.69 -4.99
C SER A 38 25.34 -18.34 -4.34
N VAL A 39 26.19 -17.33 -4.57
CA VAL A 39 25.97 -15.93 -4.13
C VAL A 39 24.80 -15.29 -4.87
N ILE A 40 24.36 -15.84 -6.00
CA ILE A 40 23.16 -15.34 -6.67
C ILE A 40 21.99 -16.22 -6.20
N PRO A 41 21.01 -15.69 -5.46
CA PRO A 41 19.95 -16.49 -4.83
C PRO A 41 19.20 -17.38 -5.82
N VAL A 42 19.00 -16.90 -7.04
CA VAL A 42 18.29 -17.63 -8.10
C VAL A 42 19.16 -18.76 -8.68
N LEU A 43 20.45 -18.51 -8.89
CA LEU A 43 21.37 -19.53 -9.40
C LEU A 43 21.70 -20.58 -8.33
N ASN A 44 21.54 -20.25 -7.05
CA ASN A 44 21.70 -21.18 -5.95
C ASN A 44 20.78 -22.41 -6.07
N LEU A 45 19.62 -22.28 -6.72
CA LEU A 45 18.71 -23.40 -7.02
C LEU A 45 19.33 -24.49 -7.92
N LEU A 46 20.31 -24.15 -8.75
CA LEU A 46 20.97 -25.13 -9.63
C LEU A 46 21.93 -26.04 -8.86
N ILE A 47 22.43 -25.59 -7.71
CA ILE A 47 23.47 -26.26 -6.93
C ILE A 47 22.83 -27.13 -5.83
N LEU A 48 21.57 -26.84 -5.50
CA LEU A 48 20.77 -27.52 -4.50
C LEU A 48 20.73 -29.05 -4.63
N PRO A 49 20.57 -29.65 -5.83
CA PRO A 49 20.63 -31.11 -5.97
C PRO A 49 21.96 -31.71 -5.51
N THR A 50 23.07 -30.99 -5.70
CA THR A 50 24.41 -31.46 -5.38
C THR A 50 24.71 -31.45 -3.87
N ILE A 51 24.17 -30.49 -3.12
CA ILE A 51 24.44 -30.33 -1.68
C ILE A 51 23.22 -30.59 -0.77
N TRP A 52 22.13 -31.12 -1.35
CA TRP A 52 20.82 -31.28 -0.73
C TRP A 52 20.87 -31.84 0.70
N HIS A 53 21.59 -32.93 0.91
CA HIS A 53 21.63 -33.63 2.21
C HIS A 53 22.23 -32.80 3.35
N LYS A 54 23.09 -31.82 3.06
CA LYS A 54 23.74 -31.01 4.09
C LYS A 54 22.96 -29.74 4.42
N VAL A 55 22.16 -29.24 3.47
CA VAL A 55 21.51 -27.93 3.59
C VAL A 55 19.98 -27.99 3.51
N SER A 56 19.35 -29.15 3.28
CA SER A 56 17.89 -29.27 3.10
C SER A 56 17.08 -28.64 4.23
N VAL A 57 17.46 -28.86 5.49
CA VAL A 57 16.78 -28.29 6.67
C VAL A 57 16.89 -26.76 6.67
N TRP A 58 18.07 -26.24 6.33
CA TRP A 58 18.31 -24.79 6.27
C TRP A 58 17.56 -24.16 5.10
N VAL A 59 17.59 -24.80 3.93
CA VAL A 59 16.87 -24.36 2.73
C VAL A 59 15.38 -24.30 3.01
N LEU A 60 14.82 -25.33 3.65
CA LEU A 60 13.40 -25.36 4.02
C LEU A 60 13.05 -24.22 4.99
N ALA A 61 13.88 -23.97 6.01
CA ALA A 61 13.72 -22.82 6.90
C ALA A 61 13.77 -21.48 6.14
N GLY A 62 14.63 -21.39 5.12
CA GLY A 62 14.72 -20.23 4.24
C GLY A 62 13.48 -20.03 3.37
N ILE A 63 12.91 -21.11 2.82
CA ILE A 63 11.66 -21.07 2.05
C ILE A 63 10.50 -20.62 2.94
N ILE A 64 10.40 -21.16 4.16
CA ILE A 64 9.38 -20.75 5.13
C ILE A 64 9.56 -19.28 5.50
N GLY A 65 10.80 -18.83 5.74
CA GLY A 65 11.13 -17.44 6.00
C GLY A 65 10.76 -16.52 4.83
N LEU A 66 11.06 -16.93 3.61
CA LEU A 66 10.70 -16.20 2.39
C LEU A 66 9.18 -16.09 2.25
N LEU A 67 8.45 -17.19 2.43
CA LEU A 67 6.98 -17.20 2.38
C LEU A 67 6.37 -16.28 3.44
N ALA A 68 6.90 -16.31 4.66
CA ALA A 68 6.48 -15.40 5.73
C ALA A 68 6.76 -13.94 5.38
N ALA A 69 7.92 -13.64 4.79
CA ALA A 69 8.29 -12.29 4.34
C ALA A 69 7.40 -11.81 3.19
N THR A 70 7.20 -12.60 2.14
CA THR A 70 6.30 -12.23 1.03
C THR A 70 4.84 -12.15 1.46
N GLY A 71 4.39 -13.03 2.35
CA GLY A 71 3.03 -13.01 2.89
C GLY A 71 2.79 -11.75 3.72
N SER A 72 3.70 -11.43 4.64
CA SER A 72 3.61 -10.21 5.46
C SER A 72 3.72 -8.93 4.62
N TRP A 73 4.57 -8.91 3.58
CA TRP A 73 4.62 -7.81 2.62
C TRP A 73 3.27 -7.60 1.94
N TYR A 74 2.64 -8.66 1.42
CA TYR A 74 1.33 -8.57 0.76
C TYR A 74 0.19 -8.18 1.73
N LEU A 75 0.33 -8.54 3.01
CA LEU A 75 -0.60 -8.18 4.08
C LEU A 75 -0.41 -6.74 4.61
N GLY A 76 0.52 -5.96 4.05
CA GLY A 76 0.67 -4.53 4.35
C GLY A 76 1.86 -4.15 5.23
N ALA A 77 2.87 -5.03 5.38
CA ALA A 77 4.10 -4.69 6.10
C ALA A 77 4.95 -3.61 5.40
N ASP A 78 4.71 -3.36 4.10
CA ASP A 78 5.38 -2.32 3.32
C ASP A 78 5.21 -0.93 3.98
N LYS A 79 3.98 -0.58 4.39
CA LYS A 79 3.66 0.72 5.00
C LYS A 79 4.47 0.97 6.29
N SER A 80 4.68 -0.08 7.06
CA SER A 80 5.41 -0.04 8.32
C SER A 80 6.92 0.08 8.13
N VAL A 81 7.47 -0.57 7.09
CA VAL A 81 8.88 -0.45 6.72
C VAL A 81 9.19 0.98 6.24
N TYR A 82 8.30 1.57 5.41
CA TYR A 82 8.47 2.96 4.97
C TYR A 82 8.39 3.96 6.14
N ARG A 83 7.46 3.77 7.10
CA ARG A 83 7.36 4.62 8.28
C ARG A 83 8.62 4.54 9.14
N VAL A 84 9.11 3.33 9.44
CA VAL A 84 10.33 3.13 10.23
C VAL A 84 11.58 3.65 9.51
N ALA A 85 11.68 3.48 8.18
CA ALA A 85 12.78 4.03 7.40
C ALA A 85 12.78 5.57 7.41
N HIS A 86 11.60 6.19 7.30
CA HIS A 86 11.44 7.64 7.35
C HIS A 86 11.78 8.21 8.74
N ASP A 87 11.32 7.54 9.81
CA ASP A 87 11.65 7.89 11.20
C ASP A 87 13.17 7.73 11.48
N SER A 88 13.85 6.84 10.75
CA SER A 88 15.31 6.61 10.85
C SER A 88 16.13 7.54 9.94
N GLY A 89 15.49 8.51 9.28
CA GLY A 89 16.15 9.48 8.40
C GLY A 89 16.48 8.97 6.99
N PHE A 90 16.02 7.76 6.61
CA PHE A 90 16.16 7.22 5.26
C PHE A 90 14.89 7.49 4.44
N SER A 91 14.98 8.43 3.51
CA SER A 91 13.90 8.70 2.54
C SER A 91 14.00 7.71 1.38
N LEU A 92 13.29 6.58 1.50
CA LEU A 92 13.06 5.69 0.37
C LEU A 92 11.96 6.28 -0.51
N PRO A 93 12.15 6.38 -1.84
CA PRO A 93 11.09 6.85 -2.72
C PRO A 93 9.90 5.90 -2.61
N MET A 94 8.77 6.41 -2.13
CA MET A 94 7.53 5.66 -2.13
C MET A 94 7.20 5.30 -3.59
N PRO A 95 6.75 4.06 -3.88
CA PRO A 95 6.23 3.70 -5.18
C PRO A 95 5.01 4.58 -5.50
N GLY A 96 5.22 5.69 -6.22
CA GLY A 96 4.20 6.68 -6.54
C GLY A 96 4.67 8.15 -6.48
N GLU A 97 5.79 8.47 -5.83
CA GLU A 97 6.29 9.84 -5.79
C GLU A 97 7.37 10.07 -6.85
N THR A 98 6.96 10.74 -7.93
CA THR A 98 7.87 11.22 -8.97
C THR A 98 8.66 12.39 -8.40
N SER A 99 9.96 12.21 -8.21
CA SER A 99 10.86 13.24 -7.71
C SER A 99 10.91 14.45 -8.65
N GLN A 100 10.45 15.61 -8.19
CA GLN A 100 10.94 16.89 -8.68
C GLN A 100 11.67 17.59 -7.55
N GLN A 101 12.99 17.50 -7.55
CA GLN A 101 13.82 18.41 -6.78
C GLN A 101 15.16 18.64 -7.47
N GLY A 102 15.43 19.89 -7.83
CA GLY A 102 16.73 20.49 -7.61
C GLY A 102 17.48 20.99 -8.84
N ARG A 103 17.45 22.31 -9.06
CA ARG A 103 18.67 23.04 -9.41
C ARG A 103 18.71 24.37 -8.65
N ALA A 104 19.61 24.42 -7.67
CA ALA A 104 19.95 25.58 -6.86
C ALA A 104 21.03 26.43 -7.54
N GLY A 105 21.08 27.73 -7.20
CA GLY A 105 22.12 28.67 -7.63
C GLY A 105 22.13 29.96 -6.80
N THR A 106 22.88 29.88 -5.70
CA THR A 106 23.69 30.83 -4.90
C THR A 106 23.68 32.36 -5.14
N ASP A 107 23.76 33.07 -3.99
CA ASP A 107 24.02 34.48 -3.67
C ASP A 107 24.86 35.37 -4.62
N SER A 108 24.46 36.64 -4.78
CA SER A 108 25.25 37.83 -4.35
C SER A 108 24.52 39.17 -4.56
N LYS A 109 24.83 40.08 -3.66
CA LYS A 109 24.31 41.45 -3.46
C LYS A 109 25.04 42.45 -4.40
N ASP A 110 24.33 43.54 -4.72
CA ASP A 110 24.77 44.94 -4.84
C ASP A 110 24.67 45.69 -6.21
N THR A 111 24.19 46.94 -6.10
CA THR A 111 24.15 48.07 -7.05
C THR A 111 22.91 48.24 -7.97
N ALA A 112 22.12 49.28 -7.70
CA ALA A 112 21.04 49.85 -8.52
C ALA A 112 21.54 51.01 -9.43
N PRO A 113 20.69 51.75 -10.18
CA PRO A 113 19.83 51.40 -11.33
C PRO A 113 20.21 52.25 -12.60
N PRO A 114 19.51 52.11 -13.76
CA PRO A 114 18.46 53.11 -14.00
C PRO A 114 17.18 52.58 -14.68
N GLU A 115 16.16 53.37 -14.43
CA GLU A 115 14.77 53.41 -14.88
C GLU A 115 14.57 53.35 -16.40
N ILE A 116 13.77 52.40 -16.90
CA ILE A 116 12.95 52.57 -18.12
C ILE A 116 11.57 51.93 -17.89
N GLN A 117 10.55 52.77 -18.09
CA GLN A 117 9.10 52.52 -18.05
C GLN A 117 8.68 51.19 -18.67
N ARG A 118 7.91 50.38 -17.93
CA ARG A 118 7.11 49.28 -18.50
C ARG A 118 5.63 49.62 -18.39
N GLN A 119 5.01 49.79 -19.55
CA GLN A 119 3.56 49.88 -19.74
C GLN A 119 2.84 48.67 -19.12
N PRO A 120 1.58 48.82 -18.66
CA PRO A 120 0.81 47.70 -18.15
C PRO A 120 0.45 46.75 -19.30
N LEU A 121 0.97 45.52 -19.29
CA LEU A 121 0.44 44.48 -20.16
C LEU A 121 -0.96 44.09 -19.66
N SER A 122 -1.94 44.18 -20.57
CA SER A 122 -3.33 43.84 -20.36
C SER A 122 -3.51 42.39 -19.87
N PRO A 123 -4.52 42.10 -19.04
CA PRO A 123 -4.83 40.75 -18.59
C PRO A 123 -5.23 39.85 -19.78
N PRO A 124 -4.87 38.55 -19.75
CA PRO A 124 -5.23 37.62 -20.81
C PRO A 124 -6.76 37.49 -20.96
N PRO A 125 -7.25 37.29 -22.19
CA PRO A 125 -8.67 37.32 -22.51
C PRO A 125 -9.43 36.20 -21.78
N LYS A 126 -10.59 36.57 -21.20
CA LYS A 126 -11.57 35.64 -20.63
C LYS A 126 -12.09 34.72 -21.73
N THR A 127 -11.66 33.46 -21.72
CA THR A 127 -12.29 32.41 -22.52
C THR A 127 -13.71 32.22 -22.03
N THR A 128 -14.67 32.61 -22.86
CA THR A 128 -16.10 32.43 -22.62
C THR A 128 -16.59 31.36 -23.60
N VAL A 129 -17.44 30.47 -23.09
CA VAL A 129 -18.34 29.56 -23.83
C VAL A 129 -17.75 28.23 -24.28
N GLY A 130 -17.80 27.26 -23.36
CA GLY A 130 -18.20 25.90 -23.65
C GLY A 130 -19.32 25.55 -22.68
N THR A 131 -20.57 25.67 -23.14
CA THR A 131 -21.83 25.17 -22.55
C THR A 131 -21.86 25.05 -21.02
N GLU A 132 -22.54 26.00 -20.34
CA GLU A 132 -22.97 25.76 -18.96
C GLU A 132 -23.74 24.44 -18.92
N LEU A 133 -23.12 23.42 -18.33
CA LEU A 133 -23.79 22.16 -18.04
C LEU A 133 -25.04 22.52 -17.22
N PRO A 134 -26.23 21.99 -17.58
CA PRO A 134 -27.43 22.26 -16.81
C PRO A 134 -27.16 21.96 -15.34
N LYS A 135 -27.28 22.97 -14.47
CA LYS A 135 -27.00 22.88 -13.02
C LYS A 135 -27.84 21.83 -12.29
N THR A 136 -28.78 21.20 -13.00
CA THR A 136 -29.66 20.12 -12.57
C THR A 136 -29.06 18.71 -12.76
N ALA A 137 -27.89 18.56 -13.41
CA ALA A 137 -27.36 17.25 -13.84
C ALA A 137 -26.15 16.71 -13.05
N LEU A 138 -25.54 17.48 -12.15
CA LEU A 138 -24.46 16.99 -11.28
C LEU A 138 -25.03 16.61 -9.91
N TYR A 139 -25.65 15.43 -9.87
CA TYR A 139 -25.95 14.77 -8.60
C TYR A 139 -24.60 14.36 -7.99
N SER A 140 -24.10 15.13 -7.01
CA SER A 140 -22.93 14.70 -6.25
C SER A 140 -23.38 13.63 -5.26
N MET A 141 -22.89 12.42 -5.44
CA MET A 141 -23.05 11.35 -4.47
C MET A 141 -21.95 11.50 -3.43
N GLY A 142 -22.34 11.66 -2.16
CA GLY A 142 -21.44 11.81 -1.02
C GLY A 142 -21.64 10.68 -0.03
N PHE A 143 -20.60 10.38 0.74
CA PHE A 143 -20.72 9.50 1.90
C PHE A 143 -21.22 10.32 3.10
N GLN A 144 -22.35 9.92 3.65
CA GLN A 144 -22.93 10.51 4.85
C GLN A 144 -22.80 9.52 6.00
N SER A 145 -22.34 10.00 7.16
CA SER A 145 -22.23 9.16 8.35
C SER A 145 -23.62 8.78 8.85
N VAL A 146 -23.86 7.49 9.04
CA VAL A 146 -25.13 6.94 9.53
C VAL A 146 -24.84 6.03 10.71
N GLU A 147 -25.68 6.05 11.74
CA GLU A 147 -25.55 5.12 12.86
C GLU A 147 -25.94 3.70 12.42
N ALA A 148 -25.25 2.69 12.94
CA ALA A 148 -25.53 1.29 12.57
C ALA A 148 -26.96 0.84 12.90
N ASN A 149 -27.64 1.52 13.83
CA ASN A 149 -29.02 1.24 14.21
C ASN A 149 -30.06 2.01 13.36
N ALA A 150 -29.62 2.94 12.51
CA ALA A 150 -30.47 3.81 11.69
C ALA A 150 -30.34 3.46 10.20
N LEU A 151 -30.36 2.17 9.87
CA LEU A 151 -30.18 1.67 8.50
C LEU A 151 -31.48 1.34 7.77
N ASP A 152 -32.62 1.55 8.43
CA ASP A 152 -33.94 1.37 7.84
C ASP A 152 -34.06 2.20 6.55
N GLY A 153 -34.34 1.54 5.43
CA GLY A 153 -34.47 2.18 4.12
C GLY A 153 -33.16 2.45 3.37
N HIS A 154 -32.02 1.97 3.87
CA HIS A 154 -30.72 2.04 3.18
C HIS A 154 -30.32 0.72 2.50
N ASP A 155 -31.17 -0.30 2.51
CA ASP A 155 -30.95 -1.54 1.76
C ASP A 155 -30.82 -1.25 0.26
N GLY A 156 -29.82 -1.85 -0.36
CA GLY A 156 -29.46 -1.62 -1.77
C GLY A 156 -28.53 -0.42 -2.00
N ASN A 157 -28.27 0.42 -0.99
CA ASN A 157 -27.33 1.53 -1.12
C ASN A 157 -25.88 1.05 -1.01
N TYR A 158 -24.98 1.80 -1.64
CA TYR A 158 -23.54 1.59 -1.47
C TYR A 158 -23.11 2.15 -0.11
N VAL A 159 -22.38 1.35 0.66
CA VAL A 159 -21.94 1.68 2.01
C VAL A 159 -20.45 1.49 2.16
N ARG A 160 -19.85 2.29 3.03
CA ARG A 160 -18.48 2.15 3.51
C ARG A 160 -18.53 1.87 5.00
N VAL A 161 -17.95 0.74 5.40
CA VAL A 161 -17.87 0.28 6.78
C VAL A 161 -16.44 0.38 7.26
N PHE A 162 -16.24 1.09 8.36
CA PHE A 162 -15.00 1.08 9.12
C PHE A 162 -15.21 0.16 10.32
N ARG A 163 -14.32 -0.81 10.45
CA ARG A 163 -14.40 -1.82 11.50
C ARG A 163 -13.40 -1.55 12.61
N ASN A 164 -13.67 -2.11 13.79
CA ASN A 164 -12.79 -2.02 14.96
C ASN A 164 -11.40 -2.63 14.72
N ASP A 165 -11.26 -3.53 13.73
CA ASP A 165 -9.97 -4.06 13.29
C ASP A 165 -9.20 -3.11 12.34
N HIS A 166 -9.67 -1.86 12.21
CA HIS A 166 -9.22 -0.81 11.30
C HIS A 166 -9.27 -1.19 9.82
N LYS A 167 -10.01 -2.25 9.46
CA LYS A 167 -10.27 -2.56 8.06
C LYS A 167 -11.43 -1.71 7.55
N ARG A 168 -11.32 -1.35 6.28
CA ARG A 168 -12.36 -0.68 5.53
C ARG A 168 -12.98 -1.66 4.54
N LEU A 169 -14.30 -1.79 4.57
CA LEU A 169 -15.07 -2.53 3.58
C LEU A 169 -15.98 -1.57 2.81
N GLU A 170 -16.03 -1.69 1.50
CA GLU A 170 -16.93 -0.92 0.64
C GLU A 170 -17.73 -1.88 -0.23
N GLY A 171 -19.06 -1.70 -0.27
CA GLY A 171 -19.96 -2.62 -0.95
C GLY A 171 -21.41 -2.19 -0.88
N THR A 172 -22.29 -3.01 -1.44
CA THR A 172 -23.74 -2.78 -1.39
C THR A 172 -24.32 -3.41 -0.13
N LEU A 173 -25.07 -2.65 0.66
CA LEU A 173 -25.82 -3.20 1.80
C LEU A 173 -26.97 -4.04 1.24
N LEU A 174 -26.99 -5.34 1.51
CA LEU A 174 -28.07 -6.22 1.07
C LEU A 174 -29.19 -6.27 2.11
N ARG A 175 -28.81 -6.42 3.38
CA ARG A 175 -29.70 -6.56 4.52
C ARG A 175 -29.03 -6.03 5.77
N HIS A 176 -29.83 -5.58 6.72
CA HIS A 176 -29.41 -5.26 8.07
C HIS A 176 -30.33 -5.95 9.08
N SER A 177 -29.80 -6.19 10.27
CA SER A 177 -30.53 -6.70 11.43
C SER A 177 -30.05 -5.98 12.68
N ALA A 178 -30.69 -6.23 13.83
CA ALA A 178 -30.27 -5.64 15.10
C ALA A 178 -28.81 -5.94 15.49
N ASN A 179 -28.21 -7.02 14.97
CA ASN A 179 -26.87 -7.47 15.36
C ASN A 179 -25.89 -7.63 14.20
N SER A 180 -26.35 -7.55 12.95
CA SER A 180 -25.52 -7.84 11.77
C SER A 180 -25.89 -7.01 10.54
N LEU A 181 -24.91 -6.85 9.65
CA LEU A 181 -25.02 -6.22 8.34
C LEU A 181 -24.53 -7.22 7.30
N THR A 182 -25.32 -7.46 6.25
CA THR A 182 -24.92 -8.29 5.11
C THR A 182 -24.51 -7.37 3.96
N ILE A 183 -23.25 -7.45 3.55
CA ILE A 183 -22.67 -6.56 2.54
C ILE A 183 -22.14 -7.39 1.37
N GLN A 184 -22.51 -6.99 0.16
CA GLN A 184 -22.00 -7.57 -1.07
C GLN A 184 -20.90 -6.69 -1.65
N TYR A 185 -19.74 -7.27 -1.91
CA TYR A 185 -18.59 -6.57 -2.50
C TYR A 185 -17.86 -7.47 -3.50
N ARG A 186 -16.95 -6.89 -4.28
CA ARG A 186 -16.21 -7.63 -5.32
C ARG A 186 -14.79 -7.93 -4.88
N ILE A 187 -14.38 -9.19 -4.98
CA ILE A 187 -12.99 -9.64 -4.83
C ILE A 187 -12.60 -10.39 -6.10
N ASN A 188 -11.51 -9.97 -6.76
CA ASN A 188 -10.99 -10.61 -7.98
C ASN A 188 -12.06 -10.80 -9.07
N GLY A 189 -13.00 -9.86 -9.19
CA GLY A 189 -14.10 -9.91 -10.16
C GLY A 189 -15.32 -10.74 -9.74
N ASN A 190 -15.24 -11.51 -8.65
CA ASN A 190 -16.36 -12.27 -8.10
C ASN A 190 -17.13 -11.46 -7.06
N LEU A 191 -18.46 -11.61 -7.04
CA LEU A 191 -19.31 -11.07 -5.97
C LEU A 191 -19.19 -11.98 -4.75
N THR A 192 -18.94 -11.38 -3.59
CA THR A 192 -18.87 -12.06 -2.30
C THR A 192 -19.79 -11.34 -1.33
N GLU A 193 -20.56 -12.10 -0.58
CA GLU A 193 -21.41 -11.61 0.50
C GLU A 193 -20.70 -11.86 1.82
N GLN A 194 -20.75 -10.88 2.71
CA GLN A 194 -20.16 -10.97 4.03
C GLN A 194 -21.09 -10.41 5.07
N ASP A 195 -21.37 -11.23 6.08
CA ASP A 195 -22.04 -10.80 7.30
C ASP A 195 -21.04 -10.21 8.29
N ILE A 196 -21.34 -9.02 8.81
CA ILE A 196 -20.53 -8.28 9.77
C ILE A 196 -21.37 -8.02 11.01
N SER A 197 -20.83 -8.26 12.20
CA SER A 197 -21.54 -7.88 13.43
C SER A 197 -21.51 -6.37 13.62
N ILE A 198 -22.64 -5.77 14.03
CA ILE A 198 -22.71 -4.34 14.36
C ILE A 198 -21.71 -3.96 15.47
N LYS A 199 -21.38 -4.89 16.37
CA LYS A 199 -20.37 -4.67 17.42
C LYS A 199 -18.97 -4.43 16.87
N ASP A 200 -18.68 -4.93 15.67
CA ASP A 200 -17.39 -4.77 15.01
C ASP A 200 -17.33 -3.51 14.14
N VAL A 201 -18.43 -2.75 14.04
CA VAL A 201 -18.53 -1.53 13.23
C VAL A 201 -18.17 -0.33 14.09
N GLU A 202 -17.10 0.36 13.72
CA GLU A 202 -16.67 1.61 14.35
C GLU A 202 -17.44 2.80 13.77
N ARG A 203 -17.58 2.82 12.43
CA ARG A 203 -18.26 3.88 11.70
C ARG A 203 -18.88 3.33 10.42
N LEU A 204 -20.06 3.82 10.09
CA LEU A 204 -20.77 3.46 8.87
C LEU A 204 -21.10 4.73 8.08
N GLU A 205 -20.80 4.68 6.79
CA GLU A 205 -21.13 5.75 5.86
C GLU A 205 -21.99 5.18 4.73
N VAL A 206 -23.11 5.83 4.43
CA VAL A 206 -23.99 5.47 3.31
C VAL A 206 -23.79 6.47 2.19
N MET A 207 -23.68 5.98 0.96
CA MET A 207 -23.62 6.81 -0.23
C MET A 207 -25.02 7.36 -0.51
N ALA A 208 -25.19 8.66 -0.24
CA ALA A 208 -26.44 9.38 -0.45
C ALA A 208 -26.21 10.54 -1.41
N ARG A 209 -27.30 10.99 -2.03
CA ARG A 209 -27.30 12.20 -2.84
C ARG A 209 -27.13 13.40 -1.91
N ASN A 210 -26.17 14.27 -2.20
CA ASN A 210 -26.04 15.60 -1.58
C ASN A 210 -26.91 16.64 -2.30
#